data_AF-A0A7U3Y1Y0-F1
#
_entry.id   AF-A0A7U3Y1Y0-F1
#
_cell.length_a   1.000
_cell.length_b   1.000
_cell.length_c   1.000
_cell.angle_alpha   90.00
_cell.angle_beta   90.00
_cell.angle_gamma   90.00
#
_symmetry.space_group_name_H-M   'P 1'
#
loop_
_entity.id
_entity.type
_entity.pdbx_description
1 polymer ?
#
loop_
_entity_poly.entity_id
_entity_poly.type
_entity_poly.pdbx_seq_one_letter_code
_entity_poly.pdbx_strand_id
1 'polypeptide(L)'
;MKKRYTTPFREFITRDDNGRYHVRLGPQVFSTNLKLDDIRIEGENGSTPVTEGLLKQRPWILRNLEQEVKEQRKKEREAIFSKDCFKRTPYSANQKIAYKNARYNG
;
A
#
# COMPACT_ATOMS: atom_id res chain seq x y z
N MET A 1 -30.05 -7.39 -16.84
CA MET A 1 -28.88 -6.64 -16.33
C MET A 1 -27.62 -7.18 -17.02
N LYS A 2 -27.00 -6.42 -17.94
CA LYS A 2 -25.75 -6.87 -18.61
C LYS A 2 -24.61 -6.86 -17.60
N LYS A 3 -24.01 -8.02 -17.31
CA LYS A 3 -22.77 -8.11 -16.53
C LYS A 3 -21.67 -7.35 -17.30
N ARG A 4 -21.18 -6.25 -16.74
CA ARG A 4 -20.03 -5.52 -17.29
C ARG A 4 -18.77 -6.16 -16.73
N TYR A 5 -18.05 -6.89 -17.56
CA TYR A 5 -16.72 -7.38 -17.23
C TYR A 5 -15.71 -6.26 -17.51
N THR A 6 -15.72 -5.21 -16.69
CA THR A 6 -14.68 -4.18 -16.72
C THR A 6 -13.56 -4.65 -15.81
N THR A 7 -12.69 -5.52 -16.30
CA THR A 7 -11.45 -5.83 -15.58
C THR A 7 -10.65 -4.53 -15.44
N PRO A 8 -10.30 -4.09 -14.23
CA PRO A 8 -9.54 -2.86 -14.06
C PRO A 8 -8.16 -3.02 -14.70
N PHE A 9 -7.66 -1.93 -15.31
CA PHE A 9 -6.32 -1.95 -15.91
C PHE A 9 -5.23 -2.24 -14.86
N ARG A 10 -5.44 -1.80 -13.61
CA ARG A 10 -4.54 -2.00 -12.49
C ARG A 10 -5.19 -2.89 -11.45
N GLU A 11 -4.52 -3.98 -11.10
CA GLU A 11 -5.01 -4.96 -10.14
C GLU A 11 -3.85 -5.43 -9.25
N PHE A 12 -3.99 -5.24 -7.94
CA PHE A 12 -3.09 -5.86 -6.97
C PHE A 12 -3.35 -7.37 -6.92
N ILE A 13 -2.27 -8.15 -7.04
CA ILE A 13 -2.34 -9.62 -6.98
C ILE A 13 -2.01 -10.07 -5.56
N THR A 14 -0.80 -9.77 -5.09
CA THR A 14 -0.30 -10.24 -3.79
C THR A 14 0.91 -9.45 -3.32
N ARG A 15 1.25 -9.61 -2.05
CA ARG A 15 2.54 -9.24 -1.49
C ARG A 15 3.27 -10.53 -1.13
N ASP A 16 4.45 -10.74 -1.72
CA ASP A 16 5.22 -11.95 -1.48
C ASP A 16 5.98 -11.92 -0.14
N ASP A 17 6.61 -13.05 0.20
CA ASP A 17 7.38 -13.20 1.45
C ASP A 17 8.62 -12.29 1.50
N ASN A 18 9.12 -11.85 0.33
CA ASN A 18 10.18 -10.86 0.22
C ASN A 18 9.64 -9.42 0.37
N GLY A 19 8.34 -9.27 0.61
CA GLY A 19 7.66 -7.99 0.79
C GLY A 19 7.45 -7.20 -0.50
N ARG A 20 7.63 -7.80 -1.69
CA ARG A 20 7.36 -7.16 -2.98
C ARG A 20 5.87 -7.19 -3.30
N TYR A 21 5.38 -6.11 -3.87
CA TYR A 21 4.02 -5.97 -4.35
C TYR A 21 3.95 -6.44 -5.80
N HIS A 22 3.10 -7.43 -6.06
CA HIS A 22 2.79 -7.93 -7.40
C HIS A 22 1.51 -7.27 -7.90
N VAL A 23 1.61 -6.58 -9.03
CA VAL A 23 0.53 -5.77 -9.60
C VAL A 23 0.41 -6.08 -11.09
N ARG A 24 -0.79 -6.44 -11.53
CA ARG A 24 -1.13 -6.57 -12.95
C ARG A 24 -1.48 -5.20 -13.51
N LEU A 25 -0.79 -4.83 -14.59
CA LEU A 25 -1.09 -3.65 -15.40
C LEU A 25 -1.43 -4.11 -16.83
N GLY A 26 -2.71 -4.15 -17.16
CA GLY A 26 -3.22 -4.73 -18.39
C GLY A 26 -2.87 -6.22 -18.49
N PRO A 27 -2.17 -6.67 -19.55
CA PRO A 27 -1.79 -8.08 -19.70
C PRO A 27 -0.53 -8.46 -18.90
N GLN A 28 0.23 -7.49 -18.40
CA GLN A 28 1.55 -7.73 -17.82
C GLN A 28 1.52 -7.66 -16.29
N VAL A 29 2.20 -8.59 -15.63
CA VAL A 29 2.43 -8.53 -14.19
C VAL A 29 3.79 -7.91 -13.92
N PHE A 30 3.82 -6.98 -12.97
CA PHE A 30 5.02 -6.35 -12.46
C PHE A 30 5.15 -6.64 -10.97
N SER A 31 6.39 -6.72 -10.49
CA SER A 31 6.68 -6.77 -9.05
C SER A 31 7.61 -5.64 -8.64
N THR A 32 7.36 -5.05 -7.48
CA THR A 32 8.19 -3.96 -6.98
C THR A 32 8.27 -3.93 -5.47
N ASN A 33 9.35 -3.36 -4.95
CA ASN A 33 9.48 -3.12 -3.52
C ASN A 33 8.76 -1.84 -3.09
N LEU A 34 8.81 -1.53 -1.80
CA LEU A 34 8.15 -0.36 -1.22
C LEU A 34 8.66 0.98 -1.78
N LYS A 35 9.92 1.02 -2.22
CA LYS A 35 10.61 2.24 -2.67
C LYS A 35 10.47 2.48 -4.18
N LEU A 36 9.99 1.49 -4.94
CA LEU A 36 9.89 1.52 -6.40
C LEU A 36 11.26 1.65 -7.11
N ASP A 37 12.37 1.35 -6.43
CA ASP A 37 13.72 1.41 -7.00
C ASP A 37 14.12 0.10 -7.70
N ASP A 38 13.44 -1.01 -7.38
CA ASP A 38 13.55 -2.28 -8.09
C ASP A 38 12.17 -2.71 -8.61
N ILE A 39 11.94 -2.49 -9.90
CA ILE A 39 10.73 -2.88 -10.62
C ILE A 39 11.10 -4.01 -11.58
N ARG A 40 10.31 -5.09 -11.56
CA ARG A 40 10.53 -6.27 -12.41
C ARG A 40 9.26 -6.61 -13.17
N ILE A 41 9.45 -7.20 -14.33
CA ILE A 41 8.40 -7.81 -15.15
C ILE A 41 8.38 -9.30 -14.81
N GLU A 42 7.25 -9.78 -14.33
CA GLU A 42 7.05 -11.20 -14.03
C GLU A 42 6.70 -11.96 -15.31
N GLY A 43 7.34 -13.11 -15.51
CA GLY A 43 7.07 -14.05 -16.59
C GLY A 43 7.09 -15.50 -16.08
N GLU A 44 6.79 -16.45 -16.97
CA GLU A 44 6.66 -17.87 -16.61
C GLU A 44 7.97 -18.46 -16.04
N ASN A 45 9.13 -18.02 -16.56
CA ASN A 45 10.45 -18.51 -16.17
C ASN A 45 11.15 -17.62 -15.14
N GLY A 46 10.40 -16.72 -14.48
CA GLY A 46 10.91 -15.77 -13.50
C GLY A 46 10.81 -14.32 -13.95
N SER A 47 11.50 -13.44 -13.24
CA SER A 47 11.32 -11.99 -13.38
C SER A 47 12.55 -11.29 -13.93
N THR A 48 12.33 -10.33 -14.84
CA THR A 48 13.38 -9.50 -15.44
C THR A 48 13.28 -8.06 -14.95
N PRO A 49 14.40 -7.38 -14.64
CA PRO A 49 14.35 -5.98 -14.23
C PRO A 49 13.83 -5.09 -15.36
N VAL A 50 12.94 -4.16 -15.03
CA VAL A 50 12.47 -3.14 -15.96
C VAL A 50 13.61 -2.18 -16.26
N THR A 51 13.84 -1.91 -17.55
CA THR A 51 14.85 -0.94 -17.98
C THR A 51 14.35 0.49 -17.79
N GLU A 52 15.26 1.41 -17.49
CA GLU A 52 14.94 2.84 -17.36
C GLU A 52 14.31 3.40 -18.65
N GLY A 53 14.79 2.94 -19.82
CA GLY A 53 14.22 3.30 -21.11
C GLY A 53 12.74 2.93 -21.23
N LEU A 54 12.34 1.75 -20.71
CA LEU A 54 10.94 1.35 -20.72
C LEU A 54 10.08 2.24 -19.81
N LEU A 55 10.58 2.62 -18.62
CA LEU A 55 9.88 3.53 -17.73
C LEU A 55 9.70 4.92 -18.35
N LYS A 56 10.70 5.42 -19.06
CA LYS A 56 10.62 6.70 -19.80
C LYS A 56 9.59 6.64 -20.93
N GLN A 57 9.54 5.53 -21.66
CA GLN A 57 8.56 5.33 -22.74
C GLN A 57 7.14 5.09 -22.21
N ARG A 58 7.01 4.47 -21.03
CA ARG A 58 5.74 4.07 -20.42
C ARG A 58 5.65 4.58 -18.98
N PRO A 59 5.54 5.91 -18.77
CA PRO A 59 5.52 6.51 -17.43
C PRO A 59 4.32 6.07 -16.59
N TRP A 60 3.27 5.54 -17.23
CA TRP A 60 2.12 4.97 -16.55
C TRP A 60 2.46 3.74 -15.71
N ILE A 61 3.55 3.02 -15.99
CA ILE A 61 3.98 1.86 -15.19
C ILE A 61 4.28 2.33 -13.77
N LEU A 62 5.22 3.28 -13.64
CA LEU A 62 5.64 3.81 -12.36
C LEU A 62 4.47 4.46 -11.61
N ARG A 63 3.67 5.29 -12.30
CA ARG A 63 2.51 5.97 -11.70
C ARG A 63 1.50 4.97 -11.11
N ASN A 64 1.18 3.89 -11.83
CA ASN A 64 0.21 2.92 -11.36
C ASN A 64 0.76 2.08 -10.21
N LEU A 65 2.03 1.65 -10.30
CA LEU A 65 2.69 0.94 -9.20
C LEU A 65 2.71 1.78 -7.92
N GLU A 66 3.07 3.06 -8.03
CA GLU A 66 3.09 3.97 -6.88
C GLU A 66 1.71 4.11 -6.22
N GLN A 67 0.67 4.28 -7.04
CA GLN A 67 -0.70 4.39 -6.53
C GLN A 67 -1.14 3.10 -5.83
N GLU A 68 -0.91 1.94 -6.44
CA GLU A 68 -1.31 0.66 -5.84
C GLU A 68 -0.55 0.38 -4.55
N VAL A 69 0.78 0.58 -4.54
CA VAL A 69 1.59 0.41 -3.33
C VAL A 69 1.10 1.34 -2.22
N LYS A 70 0.79 2.61 -2.51
CA LYS A 70 0.23 3.56 -1.52
C LYS A 70 -1.13 3.09 -0.98
N GLU A 71 -2.01 2.59 -1.85
CA GLU A 71 -3.33 2.09 -1.47
C GLU A 71 -3.21 0.85 -0.57
N GLN A 72 -2.37 -0.12 -0.92
CA GLN A 72 -2.15 -1.31 -0.10
C GLN A 72 -1.53 -0.94 1.26
N ARG A 73 -0.55 -0.04 1.29
CA ARG A 73 0.01 0.47 2.56
C ARG A 73 -1.03 1.17 3.42
N LYS A 74 -1.98 1.89 2.82
CA LYS A 74 -3.06 2.52 3.57
C LYS A 74 -3.95 1.45 4.22
N LYS A 75 -4.34 0.42 3.48
CA LYS A 75 -5.11 -0.73 4.01
C LYS A 75 -4.36 -1.47 5.12
N GLU A 76 -3.08 -1.76 4.91
CA GLU A 76 -2.21 -2.40 5.90
C GLU A 76 -2.15 -1.59 7.20
N ARG A 77 -1.93 -0.27 7.09
CA ARG A 77 -1.93 0.62 8.26
C ARG A 77 -3.28 0.66 8.96
N GLU A 78 -4.37 0.80 8.21
CA GLU A 78 -5.73 0.81 8.77
C GLU A 78 -6.03 -0.49 9.54
N ALA A 79 -5.61 -1.64 8.99
CA ALA A 79 -5.74 -2.93 9.67
C ALA A 79 -4.90 -3.00 10.96
N ILE A 80 -3.68 -2.45 10.96
CA ILE A 80 -2.84 -2.38 12.17
C ILE A 80 -3.48 -1.47 13.22
N PHE A 81 -3.88 -0.25 12.84
CA PHE A 81 -4.45 0.73 13.77
C PHE A 81 -5.86 0.38 14.25
N SER A 82 -6.55 -0.55 13.56
CA SER A 82 -7.83 -1.09 14.01
C SER A 82 -7.69 -2.04 15.21
N LYS A 83 -6.50 -2.63 15.44
CA LYS A 83 -6.28 -3.54 16.58
C LYS A 83 -6.37 -2.78 17.91
N ASP A 84 -6.91 -3.43 18.94
CA ASP A 84 -7.15 -2.81 20.26
C ASP A 84 -5.89 -2.23 20.91
N CYS A 85 -4.73 -2.87 20.73
CA CYS A 85 -3.45 -2.36 21.24
C CYS A 85 -3.01 -1.01 20.63
N PHE A 86 -3.59 -0.62 19.49
CA PHE A 86 -3.33 0.68 18.85
C PHE A 86 -4.52 1.64 18.98
N LYS A 87 -5.65 1.22 19.56
CA LYS A 87 -6.78 2.10 19.84
C LYS A 87 -6.39 3.05 20.97
N ARG A 88 -6.41 4.35 20.67
CA ARG A 88 -6.33 5.38 21.72
C ARG A 88 -7.64 5.36 22.52
N THR A 89 -7.57 4.88 23.76
CA THR A 89 -8.63 5.14 24.74
C THR A 89 -8.48 6.58 25.22
N PRO A 90 -9.42 7.50 24.93
CA PRO A 90 -9.35 8.84 25.47
C PRO A 90 -9.42 8.79 27.00
N TYR A 91 -8.71 9.71 27.67
CA TYR A 91 -8.85 9.88 29.11
C TYR A 91 -10.33 10.06 29.48
N SER A 92 -10.76 9.36 30.53
CA SER A 92 -12.07 9.57 31.13
C SER A 92 -12.21 11.03 31.60
N ALA A 93 -13.44 11.50 31.79
CA ALA A 93 -13.69 12.86 32.28
C ALA A 93 -12.90 13.15 33.58
N ASN A 94 -12.87 12.20 34.50
CA ASN A 94 -12.13 12.31 35.76
C ASN A 94 -10.62 12.37 35.55
N GLN A 95 -10.07 11.57 34.63
CA GLN A 95 -8.64 11.63 34.27
C GLN A 95 -8.26 12.97 33.64
N LYS A 96 -9.13 13.55 32.80
CA LYS A 96 -8.92 14.89 32.22
C LYS A 96 -8.91 15.98 33.29
N ILE A 97 -9.84 15.91 34.26
CA ILE A 97 -9.91 16.83 35.40
C ILE A 97 -8.66 16.70 36.28
N ALA A 98 -8.27 15.48 36.63
CA ALA A 98 -7.08 15.23 37.45
C ALA A 98 -5.80 15.76 36.80
N TYR A 99 -5.60 15.52 35.49
CA TYR A 99 -4.48 16.08 34.74
C TYR A 99 -4.47 17.61 34.75
N LYS A 100 -5.64 18.24 34.57
CA LYS A 100 -5.76 19.70 34.61
C LYS A 100 -5.41 20.24 36.00
N ASN A 101 -5.93 19.63 37.07
CA ASN A 101 -5.61 20.03 38.43
C ASN A 101 -4.12 19.88 38.76
N ALA A 102 -3.49 18.77 38.36
CA ALA A 102 -2.07 18.53 38.58
C ALA A 102 -1.15 19.50 37.81
N ARG A 103 -1.60 20.03 36.65
CA ARG A 103 -0.83 20.96 35.82
C ARG A 103 -0.83 22.40 36.34
N TYR A 104 -1.88 22.81 37.05
CA TYR A 104 -2.03 24.19 37.55
C TYR A 104 -1.75 24.34 39.05
N ASN A 105 -1.72 23.23 39.80
CA ASN A 105 -1.44 23.22 41.24
C ASN A 105 -0.03 22.67 41.58
N GLY A 106 0.86 22.55 40.57
CA GLY A 106 2.26 22.16 40.72
C GLY A 106 3.20 23.35 40.55
#